data_AF-A0A452YIU8-F1
#
_entry.id   AF-A0A452YIU8-F1
#
_cell.length_a   1.000
_cell.length_b   1.000
_cell.length_c   1.000
_cell.angle_alpha   90.00
_cell.angle_beta   90.00
_cell.angle_gamma   90.00
#
_symmetry.space_group_name_H-M   'P 1'
#
loop_
_entity.id
_entity.type
_entity.pdbx_description
1 polymer ?
#
loop_
_entity_poly.entity_id
_entity_poly.type
_entity_poly.pdbx_seq_one_letter_code
_entity_poly.pdbx_strand_id
1 'polypeptide(L)'
;MEDHFYTTLMIDRLAIGLVVALNYRNPFLSPYDEFQKFKQHPAIRTLLEGGTVLQYGARTLNEGGFQSIPNPVFPGGAIIGCSAGFLNVPKIKGSHTAMKSGMLAAEATFKALVEGSSMDLYWENLKKSWIWDELYRARNYRPVCGYYYYQSP
;
A
#
# COMPACT_ATOMS: atom_id res chain seq x y z
N MET A 1 -9.10 3.20 -17.95
CA MET A 1 -9.50 3.55 -16.57
C MET A 1 -8.34 4.37 -16.05
N GLU A 2 -8.48 5.69 -16.07
CA GLU A 2 -7.39 6.64 -15.84
C GLU A 2 -7.12 6.72 -14.33
N ASP A 3 -5.95 6.25 -13.91
CA ASP A 3 -5.47 6.41 -12.53
C ASP A 3 -4.94 7.84 -12.37
N HIS A 4 -5.83 8.79 -12.02
CA HIS A 4 -5.44 10.17 -11.73
C HIS A 4 -4.70 10.24 -10.38
N PHE A 5 -3.48 10.80 -10.39
CA PHE A 5 -2.57 10.94 -9.24
C PHE A 5 -2.99 12.03 -8.21
N TYR A 6 -4.23 12.51 -8.29
CA TYR A 6 -4.76 13.53 -7.40
C TYR A 6 -6.25 13.29 -7.15
N THR A 7 -6.68 13.47 -5.90
CA THR A 7 -8.07 13.27 -5.48
C THR A 7 -8.59 14.55 -4.86
N THR A 8 -9.76 15.00 -5.34
CA THR A 8 -10.51 16.07 -4.70
C THR A 8 -11.09 15.55 -3.38
N LEU A 9 -10.66 16.13 -2.26
CA LEU A 9 -11.08 15.72 -0.91
C LEU A 9 -12.43 16.33 -0.53
N MET A 10 -12.66 17.60 -0.89
CA MET A 10 -13.87 18.41 -0.68
C MET A 10 -13.92 19.50 -1.77
N ILE A 11 -15.00 20.29 -1.81
CA ILE A 11 -15.02 21.55 -2.58
C ILE A 11 -13.77 22.36 -2.17
N ASP A 12 -12.97 22.76 -3.17
CA ASP A 12 -11.73 23.54 -3.05
C ASP A 12 -10.57 22.89 -2.27
N ARG A 13 -10.53 21.54 -2.15
CA ARG A 13 -9.37 20.83 -1.56
C ARG A 13 -8.84 19.72 -2.47
N LEU A 14 -7.55 19.79 -2.78
CA LEU A 14 -6.84 18.81 -3.60
C LEU A 14 -5.79 18.05 -2.77
N ALA A 15 -5.81 16.72 -2.83
CA ALA A 15 -4.70 15.87 -2.40
C ALA A 15 -3.87 15.46 -3.61
N ILE A 16 -2.56 15.68 -3.55
CA ILE A 16 -1.60 15.29 -4.58
C ILE A 16 -0.38 14.67 -3.92
N GLY A 17 0.17 13.63 -4.54
CA GLY A 17 1.35 12.94 -4.03
C GLY A 17 2.14 12.25 -5.14
N LEU A 18 3.40 11.96 -4.85
CA LEU A 18 4.28 11.17 -5.72
C LEU A 18 4.80 9.97 -4.95
N VAL A 19 4.74 8.80 -5.57
CA VAL A 19 5.34 7.57 -5.05
C VAL A 19 6.62 7.30 -5.81
N VAL A 20 7.72 7.17 -5.06
CA VAL A 20 9.01 6.74 -5.59
C VAL A 20 9.35 5.41 -4.94
N ALA A 21 9.64 4.41 -5.75
CA ALA A 21 10.03 3.11 -5.23
C ALA A 21 11.45 3.14 -4.63
N LEU A 22 11.61 2.57 -3.44
CA LEU A 22 12.87 2.60 -2.69
C LEU A 22 13.99 1.70 -3.24
N ASN A 23 13.79 1.08 -4.40
CA ASN A 23 14.81 0.31 -5.11
C ASN A 23 15.52 1.12 -6.21
N TYR A 24 15.48 2.45 -6.15
CA TYR A 24 16.24 3.31 -7.06
C TYR A 24 17.75 3.12 -6.86
N ARG A 25 18.52 3.21 -7.94
CA ARG A 25 19.99 3.04 -7.91
C ARG A 25 20.76 4.32 -7.67
N ASN A 26 20.21 5.47 -8.08
CA ASN A 26 20.90 6.75 -7.98
C ASN A 26 20.85 7.27 -6.54
N PRO A 27 21.98 7.35 -5.81
CA PRO A 27 22.01 7.82 -4.42
C PRO A 27 21.74 9.32 -4.30
N PHE A 28 21.82 10.08 -5.40
CA PHE A 28 21.51 11.51 -5.43
C PHE A 28 20.03 11.79 -5.71
N LEU A 29 19.21 10.75 -5.93
CA LEU A 29 17.78 10.92 -6.15
C LEU A 29 17.10 11.36 -4.86
N SER A 30 16.42 12.50 -4.92
CA SER A 30 15.62 13.05 -3.83
C SER A 30 14.14 12.95 -4.19
N PRO A 31 13.36 12.07 -3.52
CA PRO A 31 11.92 11.95 -3.77
C PRO A 31 11.16 13.25 -3.55
N TYR A 32 11.66 14.09 -2.63
CA TYR A 32 11.09 15.41 -2.39
C TYR A 32 11.26 16.33 -3.61
N ASP A 33 12.47 16.41 -4.17
CA ASP A 33 12.74 17.27 -5.32
C ASP A 33 12.01 16.79 -6.57
N GLU A 34 11.92 15.47 -6.78
CA GLU A 34 11.11 14.89 -7.86
C GLU A 34 9.63 15.25 -7.69
N PHE A 35 9.11 15.30 -6.47
CA PHE A 35 7.75 15.76 -6.21
C PHE A 35 7.56 17.26 -6.49
N GLN A 36 8.54 18.10 -6.17
CA GLN A 36 8.50 19.52 -6.53
C GLN A 36 8.50 19.72 -8.05
N LYS A 37 9.33 18.97 -8.78
CA LYS A 37 9.35 18.96 -10.25
C LYS A 37 8.02 18.51 -10.83
N PHE A 38 7.43 17.44 -10.29
CA PHE A 38 6.13 16.92 -10.71
C PHE A 38 5.03 17.99 -10.63
N LYS A 39 4.99 18.79 -9.55
CA LYS A 39 4.03 19.89 -9.41
C LYS A 39 4.18 20.99 -10.46
N GLN A 40 5.37 21.14 -11.04
CA GLN A 40 5.62 22.12 -12.11
C GLN A 40 5.23 21.62 -13.50
N HIS A 41 4.87 20.34 -13.65
CA HIS A 41 4.44 19.79 -14.92
C HIS A 41 3.21 20.55 -15.45
N PRO A 42 3.13 20.94 -16.74
CA PRO A 42 2.06 21.79 -17.27
C PRO A 42 0.65 21.28 -16.98
N ALA A 43 0.44 19.95 -17.00
CA ALA A 43 -0.85 19.33 -16.72
C ALA A 43 -1.26 19.37 -15.22
N ILE A 44 -0.31 19.59 -14.32
CA ILE A 44 -0.54 19.62 -12.86
C ILE A 44 -0.52 21.06 -12.34
N ARG A 45 0.39 21.89 -12.85
CA ARG A 45 0.58 23.27 -12.43
C ARG A 45 -0.72 24.08 -12.49
N THR A 46 -1.48 23.93 -13.56
CA THR A 46 -2.78 24.62 -13.74
C THR A 46 -3.81 24.26 -12.68
N LEU A 47 -3.71 23.06 -12.08
CA LEU A 47 -4.59 22.62 -10.98
C LEU A 47 -4.19 23.22 -9.62
N LEU A 48 -2.96 23.72 -9.50
CA LEU A 48 -2.39 24.23 -8.25
C LEU A 48 -2.26 25.76 -8.21
N GLU A 49 -2.45 26.44 -9.35
CA GLU A 49 -2.34 27.89 -9.46
C GLU A 49 -3.33 28.60 -8.51
N GLY A 50 -2.82 29.57 -7.74
CA GLY A 50 -3.59 30.27 -6.71
C GLY A 50 -3.85 29.44 -5.43
N GLY A 51 -3.50 28.16 -5.40
CA GLY A 51 -3.65 27.30 -4.23
C GLY A 51 -2.60 27.57 -3.14
N THR A 52 -2.96 27.25 -1.89
CA THR A 52 -2.04 27.30 -0.73
C THR A 52 -1.88 25.90 -0.14
N VAL A 53 -0.66 25.54 0.27
CA VAL A 53 -0.38 24.25 0.92
C VAL A 53 -0.87 24.28 2.37
N LEU A 54 -1.87 23.45 2.68
CA LEU A 54 -2.40 23.33 4.05
C LEU A 54 -1.61 22.33 4.91
N GLN A 55 -1.15 21.24 4.31
CA GLN A 55 -0.44 20.17 5.00
C GLN A 55 0.56 19.49 4.07
N TYR A 56 1.67 19.05 4.64
CA TYR A 56 2.68 18.24 3.98
C TYR A 56 3.00 17.02 4.85
N GLY A 57 3.25 15.88 4.20
CA GLY A 57 3.65 14.65 4.87
C GLY A 57 4.25 13.65 3.89
N ALA A 58 4.98 12.69 4.43
CA ALA A 58 5.57 11.59 3.69
C ALA A 58 5.39 10.29 4.47
N ARG A 59 5.22 9.17 3.76
CA ARG A 59 5.08 7.85 4.37
C ARG A 59 5.58 6.77 3.41
N THR A 60 6.19 5.74 3.96
CA THR A 60 6.53 4.53 3.21
C THR A 60 5.32 3.62 3.07
N LEU A 61 5.19 2.97 1.91
CA LEU A 61 4.17 1.95 1.65
C LEU A 61 4.83 0.63 1.20
N ASN A 62 4.16 -0.48 1.46
CA ASN A 62 4.66 -1.80 1.09
C ASN A 62 4.50 -2.03 -0.41
N GLU A 63 5.57 -2.45 -1.08
CA GLU A 63 5.55 -2.75 -2.51
C GLU A 63 5.90 -4.22 -2.83
N GLY A 64 6.23 -5.01 -1.82
CA GLY A 64 6.65 -6.41 -1.99
C GLY A 64 5.53 -7.38 -2.38
N GLY A 65 4.27 -6.98 -2.19
CA GLY A 65 3.09 -7.74 -2.59
C GLY A 65 2.99 -9.13 -1.95
N PHE A 66 2.30 -10.04 -2.65
CA PHE A 66 1.99 -11.39 -2.18
C PHE A 66 3.24 -12.20 -1.76
N GLN A 67 4.36 -12.01 -2.46
CA GLN A 67 5.61 -12.73 -2.25
C GLN A 67 6.30 -12.39 -0.94
N SER A 68 5.96 -11.25 -0.34
CA SER A 68 6.60 -10.73 0.87
C SER A 68 5.72 -10.89 2.11
N ILE A 69 4.59 -11.60 2.00
CA ILE A 69 3.68 -11.84 3.14
C ILE A 69 4.33 -12.87 4.09
N PRO A 70 4.64 -12.51 5.35
CA PRO A 70 5.17 -13.45 6.32
C PRO A 70 4.05 -14.34 6.88
N ASN A 71 4.41 -15.36 7.66
CA ASN A 71 3.43 -15.95 8.59
C ASN A 71 3.07 -14.88 9.64
N PRO A 72 1.81 -14.43 9.73
CA PRO A 72 1.46 -13.30 10.58
C PRO A 72 1.14 -13.70 12.03
N VAL A 73 1.12 -15.00 12.38
CA VAL A 73 0.76 -15.49 13.71
C VAL A 73 2.01 -15.86 14.51
N PHE A 74 2.04 -15.52 15.79
CA PHE A 74 3.08 -15.90 16.74
C PHE A 74 2.50 -16.12 18.15
N PRO A 75 3.21 -16.80 19.07
CA PRO A 75 2.71 -17.03 20.42
C PRO A 75 2.35 -15.70 21.12
N GLY A 76 1.06 -15.54 21.44
CA GLY A 76 0.54 -14.35 22.10
C GLY A 76 0.15 -13.19 21.18
N GLY A 77 0.21 -13.32 19.85
CA GLY A 77 -0.21 -12.22 18.97
C GLY A 77 -0.28 -12.53 17.48
N ALA A 78 -0.70 -11.52 16.72
CA ALA A 78 -0.73 -11.57 15.26
C ALA A 78 -0.41 -10.20 14.65
N ILE A 79 0.16 -10.20 13.44
CA ILE A 79 0.46 -9.01 12.63
C ILE A 79 -0.68 -8.81 11.62
N ILE A 80 -1.20 -7.59 11.56
CA ILE A 80 -2.33 -7.24 10.66
C ILE A 80 -1.99 -6.06 9.74
N GLY A 81 -2.79 -5.87 8.69
CA GLY A 81 -2.73 -4.74 7.77
C GLY A 81 -1.40 -4.56 7.05
N CYS A 82 -1.00 -3.30 6.85
CA CYS A 82 0.23 -2.98 6.13
C CYS A 82 1.49 -3.44 6.86
N SER A 83 1.44 -3.65 8.18
CA SER A 83 2.55 -4.26 8.93
C SER A 83 2.83 -5.69 8.46
N ALA A 84 1.79 -6.44 8.06
CA ALA A 84 1.91 -7.77 7.46
C ALA A 84 2.07 -7.73 5.92
N GLY A 85 2.02 -6.54 5.30
CA GLY A 85 2.25 -6.37 3.87
C GLY A 85 1.02 -6.57 2.97
N PHE A 86 -0.21 -6.47 3.49
CA PHE A 86 -1.43 -6.71 2.70
C PHE A 86 -1.83 -5.59 1.74
N LEU A 87 -0.87 -4.83 1.19
CA LEU A 87 -1.14 -3.74 0.26
C LEU A 87 -1.26 -4.25 -1.19
N ASN A 88 -2.32 -3.84 -1.89
CA ASN A 88 -2.45 -4.05 -3.33
C ASN A 88 -1.73 -2.92 -4.09
N VAL A 89 -0.52 -3.22 -4.55
CA VAL A 89 0.40 -2.26 -5.19
C VAL A 89 -0.18 -1.61 -6.45
N PRO A 90 -0.63 -2.36 -7.48
CA PRO A 90 -1.12 -1.73 -8.71
C PRO A 90 -2.32 -0.82 -8.49
N LYS A 91 -3.15 -1.11 -7.49
CA LYS A 91 -4.31 -0.27 -7.16
C LYS A 91 -3.98 0.87 -6.20
N ILE A 92 -2.79 0.87 -5.59
CA ILE A 92 -2.40 1.75 -4.48
C ILE A 92 -3.45 1.71 -3.35
N LYS A 93 -3.94 0.50 -3.01
CA LYS A 93 -5.00 0.30 -2.02
C LYS A 93 -4.60 -0.73 -0.98
N GLY A 94 -4.57 -0.32 0.28
CA GLY A 94 -4.31 -1.19 1.43
C GLY A 94 -5.30 -1.02 2.59
N SER A 95 -6.19 -0.03 2.54
CA SER A 95 -7.10 0.26 3.65
C SER A 95 -8.14 -0.84 3.85
N HIS A 96 -8.74 -1.33 2.75
CA HIS A 96 -9.77 -2.37 2.78
C HIS A 96 -9.20 -3.73 3.23
N THR A 97 -8.03 -4.10 2.73
CA THR A 97 -7.31 -5.30 3.16
C THR A 97 -6.85 -5.20 4.62
N ALA A 98 -6.39 -4.03 5.05
CA ALA A 98 -6.03 -3.80 6.44
C ALA A 98 -7.23 -3.97 7.38
N MET A 99 -8.37 -3.34 7.07
CA MET A 99 -9.60 -3.49 7.85
C MET A 99 -10.04 -4.95 7.92
N LYS A 100 -10.12 -5.64 6.78
CA LYS A 100 -10.58 -7.04 6.76
C LYS A 100 -9.60 -7.97 7.50
N SER A 101 -8.30 -7.74 7.38
CA SER A 101 -7.31 -8.51 8.15
C SER A 101 -7.47 -8.32 9.66
N GLY A 102 -7.82 -7.11 10.12
CA GLY A 102 -8.13 -6.84 11.52
C GLY A 102 -9.40 -7.54 12.00
N MET A 103 -10.46 -7.57 11.17
CA MET A 103 -11.69 -8.31 11.49
C MET A 103 -11.42 -9.81 11.66
N LEU A 104 -10.69 -10.41 10.72
CA LEU A 104 -10.35 -11.84 10.80
C LEU A 104 -9.47 -12.17 12.01
N ALA A 105 -8.52 -11.29 12.35
CA ALA A 105 -7.71 -11.45 13.54
C ALA A 105 -8.56 -11.36 14.82
N ALA A 106 -9.53 -10.43 14.87
CA ALA A 106 -10.44 -10.28 16.00
C ALA A 106 -11.36 -11.51 16.16
N GLU A 107 -11.91 -12.04 15.07
CA GLU A 107 -12.71 -13.27 15.07
C GLU A 107 -11.89 -14.46 15.59
N ALA A 108 -10.63 -14.63 15.14
CA ALA A 108 -9.74 -15.67 15.63
C ALA A 108 -9.37 -15.49 17.10
N THR A 109 -9.09 -14.25 17.52
CA THR A 109 -8.76 -13.91 18.92
C THR A 109 -9.93 -14.22 19.84
N PHE A 110 -11.15 -13.88 19.44
CA PHE A 110 -12.34 -14.16 20.24
C PHE A 110 -12.54 -15.67 20.43
N LYS A 111 -12.39 -16.47 19.38
CA LYS A 111 -12.44 -17.94 19.46
C LYS A 111 -11.32 -18.51 20.34
N ALA A 112 -10.11 -17.96 20.25
CA ALA A 112 -9.01 -18.36 21.10
C ALA A 112 -9.30 -18.11 22.59
N LEU A 113 -9.94 -16.98 22.91
CA LEU A 113 -10.29 -16.60 24.28
C LEU A 113 -11.45 -17.42 24.86
N VAL A 114 -12.48 -17.70 24.06
CA VAL A 114 -13.70 -18.37 24.54
C VAL A 114 -13.59 -19.89 24.47
N GLU A 115 -13.03 -20.42 23.39
CA GLU A 115 -13.02 -21.86 23.09
C GLU A 115 -11.62 -22.49 23.30
N GLY A 116 -10.60 -21.69 23.61
CA GLY A 116 -9.21 -22.18 23.69
C GLY A 116 -8.60 -22.54 22.32
N SER A 117 -9.19 -22.03 21.23
CA SER A 117 -8.71 -22.28 19.87
C SER A 117 -7.33 -21.64 19.58
N SER A 118 -6.63 -22.12 18.54
CA SER A 118 -5.36 -21.50 18.11
C SER A 118 -5.59 -20.22 17.29
N MET A 119 -4.68 -19.25 17.47
CA MET A 119 -4.58 -18.07 16.60
C MET A 119 -4.21 -18.41 15.15
N ASP A 120 -3.75 -19.64 14.86
CA ASP A 120 -3.52 -20.13 13.49
C ASP A 120 -4.78 -20.05 12.62
N LEU A 121 -5.96 -20.08 13.23
CA LEU A 121 -7.23 -19.85 12.54
C LEU A 121 -7.25 -18.52 11.78
N TYR A 122 -6.57 -17.48 12.29
CA TYR A 122 -6.43 -16.22 11.57
C TYR A 122 -5.75 -16.42 10.22
N TRP A 123 -4.64 -17.15 10.20
CA TRP A 123 -3.87 -17.40 8.99
C TRP A 123 -4.65 -18.23 7.97
N GLU A 124 -5.35 -19.26 8.43
CA GLU A 124 -6.23 -20.06 7.58
C GLU A 124 -7.37 -19.25 6.99
N ASN A 125 -8.07 -18.46 7.82
CA ASN A 125 -9.19 -17.64 7.39
C ASN A 125 -8.73 -16.54 6.44
N LEU A 126 -7.54 -15.99 6.64
CA LEU A 126 -6.96 -15.00 5.73
C LEU A 126 -6.70 -15.60 4.35
N LYS A 127 -6.14 -16.81 4.28
CA LYS A 127 -5.94 -17.54 3.00
C LYS A 127 -7.25 -17.89 2.29
N LYS A 128 -8.32 -18.15 3.05
CA LYS A 128 -9.68 -18.42 2.51
C LYS A 128 -10.43 -17.13 2.14
N SER A 129 -9.91 -15.97 2.52
CA SER A 129 -10.57 -14.69 2.28
C SER A 129 -10.23 -14.11 0.91
N TRP A 130 -11.08 -13.19 0.43
CA TRP A 130 -10.85 -12.45 -0.81
C TRP A 130 -9.55 -11.63 -0.80
N ILE A 131 -8.96 -11.31 0.36
CA ILE A 131 -7.67 -10.63 0.45
C ILE A 131 -6.62 -11.48 -0.27
N TRP A 132 -6.61 -12.79 -0.03
CA TRP A 132 -5.63 -13.69 -0.59
C TRP A 132 -5.72 -13.74 -2.12
N ASP A 133 -6.93 -13.89 -2.64
CA ASP A 133 -7.20 -13.89 -4.08
C ASP A 133 -6.82 -12.56 -4.73
N GLU A 134 -7.14 -11.44 -4.09
CA GLU A 134 -6.81 -10.10 -4.60
C GLU A 134 -5.30 -9.90 -4.71
N LEU A 135 -4.56 -10.22 -3.65
CA LEU A 135 -3.10 -10.08 -3.62
C LEU A 135 -2.42 -11.07 -4.57
N TYR A 136 -2.94 -12.30 -4.65
CA TYR A 136 -2.40 -13.32 -5.55
C TYR A 136 -2.56 -12.93 -7.02
N ARG A 137 -3.69 -12.35 -7.41
CA ARG A 137 -3.89 -11.84 -8.79
C ARG A 137 -2.92 -10.71 -9.13
N ALA A 138 -2.60 -9.85 -8.17
CA ALA A 138 -1.70 -8.71 -8.37
C ALA A 138 -0.20 -9.05 -8.23
N ARG A 139 0.16 -10.28 -7.83
CA ARG A 139 1.53 -10.66 -7.42
C ARG A 139 2.62 -10.31 -8.43
N ASN A 140 2.36 -10.43 -9.72
CA ASN A 140 3.38 -10.24 -10.74
C ASN A 140 3.59 -8.78 -11.16
N TYR A 141 2.78 -7.84 -10.68
CA TYR A 141 2.89 -6.43 -11.08
C TYR A 141 4.27 -5.85 -10.77
N ARG A 142 4.73 -5.99 -9.52
CA ARG A 142 5.99 -5.37 -9.10
C ARG A 142 7.24 -6.06 -9.65
N PRO A 143 7.36 -7.40 -9.65
CA PRO A 143 8.50 -8.08 -10.26
C PRO A 143 8.71 -7.70 -11.73
N VAL A 144 7.61 -7.61 -12.51
CA VAL A 144 7.68 -7.20 -13.93
C VAL A 144 8.23 -5.78 -14.06
N CYS A 145 7.77 -4.85 -13.22
CA CYS A 145 8.30 -3.49 -13.16
C CYS A 145 9.81 -3.49 -12.89
N GLY A 146 10.29 -4.27 -11.91
CA GLY A 146 11.71 -4.42 -11.65
C GLY A 146 12.52 -4.82 -12.89
N TYR A 147 12.07 -5.84 -13.64
CA TYR A 147 12.77 -6.30 -14.85
C TYR A 147 12.94 -5.21 -15.92
N TYR A 148 11.92 -4.38 -16.18
CA TYR A 148 12.00 -3.35 -17.21
C TYR A 148 12.86 -2.15 -16.80
N TYR A 149 12.81 -1.73 -15.53
CA TYR A 149 13.66 -0.65 -15.02
C TYR A 149 15.15 -1.02 -14.97
N TYR A 150 15.50 -2.31 -15.01
CA TYR A 150 16.89 -2.78 -15.08
C TYR A 150 17.45 -2.92 -16.51
N GLN A 151 16.62 -2.77 -17.56
CA GLN A 151 17.06 -2.88 -18.96
C GLN A 151 17.00 -1.56 -19.75
N SER A 152 16.52 -0.48 -19.15
CA SER A 152 16.66 0.85 -19.75
C SER A 152 18.12 1.32 -19.61
N PRO A 153 18.82 1.63 -20.72
CA PRO A 153 20.23 2.03 -20.72
C PRO A 153 20.47 3.33 -19.94
#